data_AF-A0A418N176-F1
#
_entry.id   AF-A0A418N176-F1
#
_cell.length_a   1.000
_cell.length_b   1.000
_cell.length_c   1.000
_cell.angle_alpha   90.00
_cell.angle_beta   90.00
_cell.angle_gamma   90.00
#
_symmetry.space_group_name_H-M   'P 1'
#
loop_
_entity.id
_entity.type
_entity.pdbx_description
1 polymer ?
#
loop_
_entity_poly.entity_id
_entity_poly.type
_entity_poly.pdbx_seq_one_letter_code
_entity_poly.pdbx_strand_id
1 'polypeptide(L)'
;MPPAQRRLPRADGPVGGSDRVDRGRRGAGVAWWSGQAWRVVVPLLVAAALATTLSGAVTCSAGCPLPPFERATVADLVHGAASIAATAAVVLTMIAIALCRTVDRVLRRIAAIAATVALPLAGAVGLAMLLIGRSTLVGLLERLLLAVAVSWALTTTLTLTPTPRPHPPHPPHPPPPDPRLDHEVDGNH
;
A
#
# COMPACT_ATOMS: atom_id res chain seq x y z
N MET A 1 32.87 -42.03 -44.78
CA MET A 1 31.54 -42.47 -44.31
C MET A 1 31.68 -43.03 -42.90
N PRO A 2 31.24 -42.33 -41.84
CA PRO A 2 31.26 -42.83 -40.47
C PRO A 2 29.96 -43.57 -40.10
N PRO A 3 30.02 -44.62 -39.25
CA PRO A 3 28.85 -45.40 -38.89
C PRO A 3 27.91 -44.66 -37.93
N ALA A 4 26.61 -44.84 -38.17
CA ALA A 4 25.51 -44.27 -37.41
C ALA A 4 25.46 -44.79 -35.96
N GLN A 5 25.64 -43.88 -35.00
CA GLN A 5 25.46 -44.20 -33.59
C GLN A 5 23.97 -44.31 -33.24
N ARG A 6 23.57 -45.54 -32.91
CA ARG A 6 22.23 -45.92 -32.47
C ARG A 6 22.01 -45.40 -31.04
N ARG A 7 21.31 -44.27 -30.89
CA ARG A 7 20.88 -43.74 -29.58
C ARG A 7 19.86 -44.70 -28.96
N LEU A 8 20.21 -45.23 -27.78
CA LEU A 8 19.26 -45.95 -26.92
C LEU A 8 18.37 -44.94 -26.17
N PRO A 9 17.08 -45.25 -25.96
CA PRO A 9 16.17 -44.41 -25.19
C PRO A 9 16.60 -44.40 -23.72
N ARG A 10 16.81 -43.19 -23.20
CA ARG A 10 17.12 -42.92 -21.80
C ARG A 10 15.82 -43.12 -21.01
N ALA A 11 15.81 -44.04 -20.07
CA ALA A 11 14.67 -44.25 -19.17
C ALA A 11 14.57 -43.04 -18.24
N ASP A 12 13.56 -42.20 -18.47
CA ASP A 12 13.18 -41.11 -17.59
C ASP A 12 12.58 -41.70 -16.31
N GLY A 13 13.32 -41.61 -15.21
CA GLY A 13 12.82 -41.97 -13.89
C GLY A 13 11.75 -40.98 -13.40
N PRO A 14 10.85 -41.39 -12.48
CA PRO A 14 9.78 -40.55 -12.00
C PRO A 14 10.33 -39.43 -11.09
N VAL A 15 10.55 -38.25 -11.67
CA VAL A 15 10.76 -37.00 -10.94
C VAL A 15 9.38 -36.44 -10.58
N GLY A 16 8.83 -36.80 -9.42
CA GLY A 16 7.47 -36.35 -9.10
C GLY A 16 6.96 -36.67 -7.71
N GLY A 17 7.64 -36.21 -6.65
CA GLY A 17 7.15 -36.42 -5.28
C GLY A 17 7.46 -35.31 -4.28
N SER A 18 8.60 -34.63 -4.38
CA SER A 18 9.06 -33.66 -3.38
C SER A 18 8.45 -32.26 -3.52
N ASP A 19 8.04 -31.85 -4.71
CA ASP A 19 7.59 -30.46 -4.98
C ASP A 19 6.20 -30.11 -4.44
N ARG A 20 5.41 -31.11 -4.03
CA ARG A 20 4.02 -30.89 -3.57
C ARG A 20 3.96 -30.67 -2.06
N VAL A 21 4.84 -31.31 -1.28
CA VAL A 21 4.91 -31.15 0.18
C VAL A 21 5.53 -29.80 0.56
N ASP A 22 6.49 -29.32 -0.23
CA ASP A 22 7.20 -28.06 0.03
C ASP A 22 6.37 -26.79 -0.26
N ARG A 23 5.32 -26.92 -1.09
CA ARG A 23 4.36 -25.83 -1.38
C ARG A 23 3.38 -25.58 -0.23
N GLY A 24 2.95 -26.63 0.47
CA GLY A 24 2.00 -26.52 1.58
C GLY A 24 2.58 -25.80 2.80
N ARG A 25 3.87 -26.03 3.11
CA ARG A 25 4.56 -25.41 4.24
C ARG A 25 4.89 -23.93 4.02
N ARG A 26 5.16 -23.54 2.78
CA ARG A 26 5.42 -22.13 2.42
C ARG A 26 4.14 -21.30 2.47
N GLY A 27 2.98 -21.85 2.09
CA GLY A 27 1.69 -21.14 2.07
C GLY A 27 1.14 -20.77 3.46
N ALA A 28 1.29 -21.67 4.45
CA ALA A 28 0.78 -21.45 5.80
C ALA A 28 1.49 -20.30 6.54
N GLY A 29 2.80 -20.12 6.33
CA GLY A 29 3.56 -19.01 6.90
C GLY A 29 3.19 -17.65 6.32
N VAL A 30 2.90 -17.56 5.02
CA VAL A 30 2.47 -16.30 4.38
C VAL A 30 1.04 -15.92 4.75
N ALA A 31 0.15 -16.90 4.89
CA ALA A 31 -1.25 -16.67 5.24
C ALA A 31 -1.42 -16.14 6.69
N TRP A 32 -0.64 -16.63 7.64
CA TRP A 32 -0.67 -16.13 9.02
C TRP A 32 -0.05 -14.73 9.16
N TRP A 33 0.95 -14.41 8.32
CA TRP A 33 1.52 -13.05 8.21
C TRP A 33 0.56 -12.02 7.61
N SER A 34 -0.32 -12.40 6.69
CA SER A 34 -1.30 -11.47 6.08
C SER A 34 -2.28 -10.87 7.09
N GLY A 35 -2.76 -11.67 8.05
CA GLY A 35 -3.64 -11.15 9.12
C GLY A 35 -2.91 -10.21 10.07
N GLN A 36 -1.64 -10.48 10.34
CA GLN A 36 -0.79 -9.67 11.22
C GLN A 36 -0.37 -8.34 10.58
N ALA A 37 -0.11 -8.33 9.27
CA ALA A 37 0.31 -7.12 8.56
C ALA A 37 -0.77 -6.03 8.58
N TRP A 38 -2.03 -6.38 8.34
CA TRP A 38 -3.15 -5.45 8.46
C TRP A 38 -3.35 -4.94 9.89
N ARG A 39 -3.10 -5.79 10.89
CA ARG A 39 -3.11 -5.40 12.31
C ARG A 39 -2.02 -4.40 12.68
N VAL A 40 -0.99 -4.24 11.86
CA VAL A 40 0.07 -3.23 12.06
C VAL A 40 -0.19 -1.99 11.20
N VAL A 41 -0.56 -2.17 9.94
CA VAL A 41 -0.81 -1.08 8.98
C VAL A 41 -1.99 -0.21 9.39
N VAL A 42 -3.12 -0.81 9.79
CA VAL A 42 -4.33 -0.07 10.19
C VAL A 42 -4.08 0.84 11.40
N PRO A 43 -3.55 0.37 12.54
CA PRO A 43 -3.31 1.27 13.66
C PRO A 43 -2.23 2.31 13.37
N LEU A 44 -1.22 2.00 12.56
CA LEU A 44 -0.22 2.99 12.15
C LEU A 44 -0.88 4.12 11.33
N LEU A 45 -1.77 3.80 10.40
CA LEU A 45 -2.52 4.79 9.63
C LEU A 45 -3.47 5.61 10.50
N VAL A 46 -4.17 4.96 11.43
CA VAL A 46 -5.04 5.66 12.41
C VAL A 46 -4.21 6.58 13.30
N ALA A 47 -3.07 6.12 13.81
CA ALA A 47 -2.17 6.94 14.60
C ALA A 47 -1.62 8.13 13.80
N ALA A 48 -1.23 7.93 12.54
CA ALA A 48 -0.77 9.00 11.66
C ALA A 48 -1.87 10.03 11.40
N ALA A 49 -3.11 9.59 11.14
CA ALA A 49 -4.25 10.47 10.95
C ALA A 49 -4.56 11.27 12.22
N LEU A 50 -4.62 10.63 13.38
CA LEU A 50 -4.86 11.29 14.67
C LEU A 50 -3.75 12.29 15.01
N ALA A 51 -2.48 11.93 14.80
CA ALA A 51 -1.36 12.82 15.04
C ALA A 51 -1.39 14.04 14.08
N THR A 52 -1.81 13.83 12.83
CA THR A 52 -1.98 14.93 11.86
C THR A 52 -3.12 15.86 12.25
N THR A 53 -4.27 15.32 12.67
CA THR A 53 -5.40 16.14 13.12
C THR A 53 -5.09 16.87 14.42
N LEU A 54 -4.39 16.23 15.36
CA LEU A 54 -3.88 16.89 16.57
C LEU A 54 -2.91 18.02 16.24
N SER A 55 -1.97 17.79 15.31
CA SER A 55 -1.03 18.81 14.85
C SER A 55 -1.75 20.01 14.20
N GLY A 56 -2.80 19.77 13.41
CA GLY A 56 -3.60 20.83 12.80
C GLY A 56 -4.56 21.54 13.77
N ALA A 57 -5.02 20.86 14.81
CA ALA A 57 -5.91 21.42 15.83
C ALA A 57 -5.16 22.34 16.82
N VAL A 58 -3.89 22.04 17.09
CA VAL A 58 -3.02 22.92 17.88
C VAL A 58 -2.51 24.02 16.96
N THR A 59 -3.25 25.13 16.91
CA THR A 59 -2.78 26.33 16.24
C THR A 59 -1.52 26.83 16.94
N CYS A 60 -0.43 26.91 16.19
CA CYS A 60 0.76 27.59 16.66
C CYS A 60 0.36 29.00 17.13
N SER A 61 0.92 29.46 18.25
CA SER A 61 0.65 30.80 18.75
C SER A 61 0.88 31.83 17.62
N ALA A 62 -0.08 32.75 17.47
CA ALA A 62 -0.02 33.79 16.45
C ALA A 62 1.24 34.66 16.69
N GLY A 63 2.34 34.38 15.97
CA GLY A 63 3.61 35.10 16.16
C GLY A 63 4.92 34.33 15.92
N CYS A 64 4.93 33.10 15.42
CA CYS A 64 6.21 32.49 14.98
C CYS A 64 6.63 33.04 13.59
N PRO A 65 7.72 33.84 13.43
CA PRO A 65 8.91 33.89 14.30
C PRO A 65 9.36 35.28 14.86
N LEU A 66 9.93 35.22 16.09
CA LEU A 66 10.95 36.04 16.82
C LEU A 66 10.62 37.42 17.46
N PRO A 67 11.00 37.63 18.75
CA PRO A 67 12.38 37.96 19.18
C PRO A 67 13.01 36.93 20.15
N PRO A 68 14.34 36.96 20.42
CA PRO A 68 15.18 35.77 20.66
C PRO A 68 15.07 35.06 22.03
N PHE A 69 14.03 35.29 22.83
CA PHE A 69 13.97 34.76 24.20
C PHE A 69 12.63 34.13 24.64
N GLU A 70 11.65 34.00 23.75
CA GLU A 70 10.41 33.32 24.13
C GLU A 70 10.62 31.80 24.24
N ARG A 71 10.38 31.27 25.45
CA ARG A 71 10.54 29.85 25.77
C ARG A 71 9.56 29.05 24.93
N ALA A 72 10.04 27.94 24.35
CA ALA A 72 9.19 26.96 23.70
C ALA A 72 8.01 26.62 24.61
N THR A 73 6.79 26.82 24.11
CA THR A 73 5.59 26.52 24.87
C THR A 73 5.33 25.02 24.83
N VAL A 74 4.52 24.51 25.77
CA VAL A 74 4.07 23.10 25.72
C VAL A 74 3.30 22.83 24.42
N ALA A 75 2.60 23.82 23.87
CA ALA A 75 1.91 23.71 22.59
C ALA A 75 2.88 23.47 21.43
N ASP A 76 4.03 24.17 21.39
CA ASP A 76 5.08 23.95 20.40
C ASP A 76 5.66 22.53 20.46
N LEU A 77 5.86 22.02 21.68
CA LEU A 77 6.38 20.67 21.89
C LEU A 77 5.38 19.60 21.46
N VAL A 78 4.09 19.77 21.79
CA VAL A 78 3.02 18.86 21.39
C VAL A 78 2.85 18.86 19.88
N HIS A 79 2.84 20.03 19.24
CA HIS A 79 2.76 20.16 17.78
C HIS A 79 3.94 19.47 17.10
N GLY A 80 5.17 19.72 17.57
CA GLY A 80 6.38 19.11 17.03
C GLY A 80 6.42 17.59 17.23
N ALA A 81 6.11 17.11 18.44
CA ALA A 81 6.07 15.68 18.74
C ALA A 81 4.99 14.95 17.93
N ALA A 82 3.80 15.55 17.76
CA ALA A 82 2.74 15.01 16.92
C ALA A 82 3.20 14.91 15.46
N SER A 83 3.88 15.91 14.92
CA SER A 83 4.38 15.90 13.54
C SER A 83 5.45 14.81 13.32
N ILE A 84 6.37 14.64 14.27
CA ILE A 84 7.39 13.57 14.25
C ILE A 84 6.71 12.20 14.33
N ALA A 85 5.76 12.01 15.24
CA ALA A 85 5.04 10.75 15.40
C ALA A 85 4.22 10.39 14.16
N ALA A 86 3.53 11.37 13.55
CA ALA A 86 2.79 11.18 12.31
C ALA A 86 3.71 10.72 11.18
N THR A 87 4.84 11.41 11.00
CA THR A 87 5.84 11.11 9.98
C THR A 87 6.43 9.71 10.18
N ALA A 88 6.84 9.38 11.41
CA ALA A 88 7.38 8.07 11.75
C ALA A 88 6.36 6.95 11.47
N ALA A 89 5.10 7.16 11.84
CA ALA A 89 4.03 6.20 11.59
C ALA A 89 3.79 5.97 10.08
N VAL A 90 3.81 7.04 9.27
CA VAL A 90 3.68 6.94 7.81
C VAL A 90 4.85 6.18 7.20
N VAL A 91 6.09 6.50 7.58
CA VAL A 91 7.29 5.81 7.07
C VAL A 91 7.30 4.33 7.47
N LEU A 92 6.97 4.02 8.72
CA LEU A 92 6.84 2.63 9.18
C LEU A 92 5.73 1.89 8.44
N THR A 93 4.63 2.57 8.09
CA THR A 93 3.56 2.00 7.25
C THR A 93 4.10 1.63 5.87
N MET A 94 4.84 2.53 5.21
CA MET A 94 5.45 2.26 3.91
C MET A 94 6.40 1.06 3.96
N ILE A 95 7.24 0.97 5.00
CA ILE A 95 8.15 -0.16 5.21
C ILE A 95 7.36 -1.46 5.44
N ALA A 96 6.35 -1.43 6.31
CA ALA A 96 5.50 -2.59 6.58
C ALA A 96 4.82 -3.12 5.31
N ILE A 97 4.32 -2.22 4.45
CA ILE A 97 3.72 -2.58 3.16
C ILE A 97 4.77 -3.15 2.20
N ALA A 98 5.96 -2.55 2.10
CA ALA A 98 7.03 -3.02 1.22
C ALA A 98 7.51 -4.44 1.56
N LEU A 99 7.59 -4.76 2.87
CA LEU A 99 7.97 -6.06 3.39
C LEU A 99 6.86 -7.11 3.30
N CYS A 100 5.60 -6.67 3.21
CA CYS A 100 4.45 -7.58 3.14
C CYS A 100 4.35 -8.25 1.77
N ARG A 101 4.57 -9.57 1.70
CA ARG A 101 4.57 -10.33 0.44
C ARG A 101 3.17 -10.64 -0.12
N THR A 102 2.13 -10.49 0.69
CA THR A 102 0.73 -10.74 0.29
C THR A 102 0.08 -9.53 -0.38
N VAL A 103 0.74 -8.38 -0.34
CA VAL A 103 0.30 -7.16 -1.02
C VAL A 103 0.74 -7.23 -2.49
N ASP A 104 -0.06 -6.66 -3.39
CA ASP A 104 0.24 -6.59 -4.81
C ASP A 104 1.64 -6.01 -5.08
N ARG A 105 2.32 -6.53 -6.10
CA ARG A 105 3.69 -6.16 -6.44
C ARG A 105 3.82 -4.69 -6.80
N VAL A 106 2.79 -4.10 -7.42
CA VAL A 106 2.79 -2.68 -7.79
C VAL A 106 2.78 -1.81 -6.54
N LEU A 107 1.85 -2.08 -5.62
CA LEU A 107 1.73 -1.34 -4.36
C LEU A 107 2.99 -1.48 -3.48
N ARG A 108 3.59 -2.67 -3.44
CA ARG A 108 4.88 -2.88 -2.75
C ARG A 108 6.03 -2.06 -3.35
N ARG A 109 6.12 -1.95 -4.68
CA ARG A 109 7.14 -1.14 -5.34
C ARG A 109 6.94 0.35 -5.06
N ILE A 110 5.69 0.82 -5.13
CA ILE A 110 5.35 2.22 -4.81
C ILE A 110 5.72 2.53 -3.36
N ALA A 111 5.35 1.67 -2.42
CA ALA A 111 5.69 1.83 -1.01
C ALA A 111 7.21 1.78 -0.77
N ALA A 112 7.94 0.90 -1.45
CA ALA A 112 9.40 0.81 -1.33
C ALA A 112 10.08 2.09 -1.86
N ILE A 113 9.70 2.57 -3.04
CA ILE A 113 10.25 3.81 -3.62
C ILE A 113 9.96 4.99 -2.70
N ALA A 114 8.72 5.13 -2.23
CA ALA A 114 8.35 6.18 -1.29
C ALA A 114 9.17 6.10 0.01
N ALA A 115 9.33 4.91 0.58
CA ALA A 115 10.15 4.71 1.78
C ALA A 115 11.63 5.09 1.54
N THR A 116 12.21 4.73 0.38
CA THR A 116 13.61 5.08 0.07
C THR A 116 13.84 6.58 -0.08
N VAL A 117 12.82 7.36 -0.43
CA VAL A 117 12.89 8.82 -0.51
C VAL A 117 12.56 9.46 0.84
N ALA A 118 11.57 8.93 1.55
CA ALA A 118 11.12 9.47 2.84
C ALA A 118 12.13 9.26 3.97
N LEU A 119 12.85 8.11 4.02
CA LEU A 119 13.88 7.85 5.03
C LEU A 119 14.99 8.91 5.05
N PRO A 120 15.68 9.21 3.92
CA PRO A 120 16.74 10.20 3.91
C PRO A 120 16.20 11.60 4.14
N LEU A 121 14.99 11.94 3.67
CA LEU A 121 14.37 13.23 4.00
C LEU A 121 14.09 13.36 5.51
N ALA A 122 13.49 12.35 6.13
CA ALA A 122 13.21 12.35 7.56
C ALA A 122 14.50 12.42 8.39
N GLY A 123 15.54 11.70 7.96
CA GLY A 123 16.88 11.79 8.55
C GLY A 123 17.47 13.20 8.40
N ALA A 124 17.35 13.81 7.23
CA ALA A 124 17.83 15.17 6.98
C ALA A 124 17.07 16.23 7.80
N VAL A 125 15.75 16.09 7.96
CA VAL A 125 14.93 16.95 8.85
C VAL A 125 15.41 16.83 10.30
N GLY A 126 15.54 15.60 10.80
CA GLY A 126 15.99 15.35 12.18
C GLY A 126 17.40 15.87 12.43
N LEU A 127 18.31 15.65 11.48
CA LEU A 127 19.68 16.14 11.55
C LEU A 127 19.74 17.67 11.48
N ALA A 128 18.96 18.29 10.59
CA ALA A 128 18.89 19.74 10.49
C ALA A 128 18.32 20.38 11.77
N MET A 129 17.32 19.76 12.39
CA MET A 129 16.80 20.19 13.69
C MET A 129 17.84 20.06 14.81
N LEU A 130 18.69 19.02 14.79
CA LEU A 130 19.77 18.82 15.75
C LEU A 130 20.95 19.79 15.57
N LEU A 131 21.33 20.09 14.32
CA LEU A 131 22.52 20.86 14.01
C LEU A 131 22.27 22.36 13.84
N ILE A 132 21.12 22.74 13.30
CA ILE A 132 20.80 24.11 12.86
C ILE A 132 19.63 24.70 13.66
N GLY A 133 18.72 23.85 14.15
CA GLY A 133 17.48 24.25 14.81
C GLY A 133 16.38 24.67 13.83
N ARG A 134 15.42 25.49 14.30
CA ARG A 134 14.30 26.00 13.49
C ARG A 134 14.84 26.96 12.40
N SER A 135 14.95 26.47 11.17
CA SER A 135 15.35 27.27 10.00
C SER A 135 14.35 27.13 8.85
N THR A 136 14.35 28.08 7.92
CA THR A 136 13.55 28.01 6.68
C THR A 136 13.84 26.75 5.86
N LEU A 137 15.06 26.23 5.96
CA LEU A 137 15.47 24.95 5.35
C LEU A 137 14.66 23.78 5.93
N VAL A 138 14.48 23.73 7.24
CA VAL A 138 13.68 22.67 7.88
C VAL A 138 12.22 22.77 7.45
N GLY A 139 11.64 23.97 7.40
CA GLY A 139 10.28 24.16 6.90
C GLY A 139 10.10 23.73 5.44
N LEU A 140 11.13 23.87 4.60
CA LEU A 140 11.10 23.36 3.23
C LEU A 140 11.18 21.82 3.18
N LEU A 141 12.07 21.22 3.97
CA LEU A 141 12.22 19.77 4.08
C LEU A 141 10.92 19.11 4.59
N GLU A 142 10.25 19.73 5.58
CA GLU A 142 8.95 19.28 6.08
C GLU A 142 7.88 19.31 4.98
N ARG A 143 7.80 20.39 4.20
CA ARG A 143 6.86 20.50 3.07
C ARG A 143 7.14 19.45 1.99
N LEU A 144 8.40 19.18 1.68
CA LEU A 144 8.78 18.14 0.73
C LEU A 144 8.39 16.75 1.24
N LEU A 145 8.61 16.48 2.53
CA LEU A 145 8.23 15.21 3.15
C LEU A 145 6.71 15.01 3.15
N LEU A 146 5.93 16.07 3.45
CA LEU A 146 4.48 16.06 3.34
C LEU A 146 4.01 15.82 1.90
N ALA A 147 4.65 16.46 0.92
CA ALA A 147 4.32 16.24 -0.49
C ALA A 147 4.55 14.78 -0.92
N VAL A 148 5.66 14.17 -0.48
CA VAL A 148 5.93 12.75 -0.71
C VAL A 148 4.87 11.88 -0.05
N ALA A 149 4.52 12.14 1.22
CA ALA A 149 3.49 11.38 1.94
C ALA A 149 2.12 11.47 1.25
N VAL A 150 1.68 12.68 0.87
CA VAL A 150 0.41 12.91 0.16
C VAL A 150 0.41 12.24 -1.21
N SER A 151 1.50 12.34 -1.97
CA SER A 151 1.62 11.69 -3.28
C SER A 151 1.55 10.17 -3.16
N TRP A 152 2.18 9.59 -2.14
CA TRP A 152 2.12 8.16 -1.85
C TRP A 152 0.71 7.73 -1.43
N ALA A 153 0.06 8.50 -0.56
CA ALA A 153 -1.31 8.22 -0.15
C ALA A 153 -2.24 8.23 -1.36
N LEU A 154 -2.20 9.28 -2.18
CA LEU A 154 -3.03 9.44 -3.37
C LEU A 154 -2.80 8.32 -4.39
N THR A 155 -1.54 8.00 -4.69
CA THR A 155 -1.21 6.89 -5.60
C THR A 155 -1.72 5.56 -5.04
N THR A 156 -1.60 5.34 -3.73
CA THR A 156 -2.16 4.15 -3.06
C THR A 156 -3.69 4.10 -3.21
N THR A 157 -4.42 5.19 -2.95
CA THR A 157 -5.89 5.22 -3.12
C THR A 157 -6.30 4.96 -4.56
N LEU A 158 -5.62 5.58 -5.53
CA LEU A 158 -5.89 5.37 -6.95
C LEU A 158 -5.63 3.92 -7.37
N THR A 159 -4.58 3.29 -6.86
CA THR A 159 -4.32 1.87 -7.14
C THR A 159 -5.32 0.92 -6.50
N LEU A 160 -5.89 1.30 -5.35
CA LEU A 160 -6.88 0.49 -4.62
C LEU A 160 -8.31 0.72 -5.10
N THR A 161 -8.59 1.80 -5.83
CA THR A 161 -9.94 2.11 -6.32
C THR A 161 -10.30 1.14 -7.44
N PRO A 162 -11.30 0.27 -7.26
CA PRO A 162 -11.75 -0.61 -8.33
C PRO A 162 -12.29 0.24 -9.47
N THR A 163 -11.80 0.06 -10.69
CA THR A 163 -12.44 0.64 -11.86
C THR A 163 -13.86 0.06 -11.96
N PRO A 164 -14.91 0.89 -12.05
CA PRO A 164 -16.24 0.43 -12.39
C PRO A 164 -16.15 -0.45 -13.63
N ARG A 165 -16.43 -1.75 -13.48
CA ARG A 165 -16.52 -2.61 -14.63
C ARG A 165 -17.70 -2.10 -15.46
N PRO A 166 -17.54 -1.90 -16.78
CA PRO A 166 -18.69 -1.67 -17.64
C PRO A 166 -19.71 -2.75 -17.32
N HIS A 167 -20.91 -2.34 -16.90
CA HIS A 167 -21.99 -3.30 -16.68
C HIS A 167 -22.14 -4.06 -18.00
N PRO A 168 -21.99 -5.40 -18.02
CA PRO A 168 -22.20 -6.13 -19.25
C PRO A 168 -23.58 -5.72 -19.79
N PRO A 169 -23.69 -5.40 -21.09
CA PRO A 169 -24.98 -5.04 -21.66
C PRO A 169 -25.99 -6.10 -21.24
N HIS A 170 -27.10 -5.67 -20.64
CA HIS A 170 -28.15 -6.57 -20.19
C HIS A 170 -28.46 -7.49 -21.38
N PRO A 171 -28.42 -8.83 -21.21
CA PRO A 171 -28.78 -9.71 -22.31
C PRO A 171 -30.16 -9.25 -22.81
N PRO A 172 -30.35 -9.15 -24.14
CA PRO A 172 -31.63 -8.75 -24.69
C PRO A 172 -32.70 -9.63 -24.06
N HIS A 173 -33.76 -9.01 -23.56
CA HIS A 173 -34.90 -9.75 -23.03
C HIS A 173 -35.31 -10.79 -24.08
N PRO A 174 -35.50 -12.07 -23.71
CA PRO A 174 -36.04 -13.04 -24.65
C PRO A 174 -37.34 -12.47 -25.21
N PRO A 175 -37.59 -12.60 -26.52
CA PRO A 175 -38.86 -12.16 -27.09
C PRO A 175 -40.00 -12.84 -26.32
N PRO A 176 -41.15 -12.16 -26.14
CA PRO A 176 -42.30 -12.78 -25.51
C PRO A 176 -42.65 -14.08 -26.25
N PRO A 177 -43.09 -15.13 -25.54
CA PRO A 177 -43.47 -16.39 -26.16
C PRO A 177 -44.54 -16.13 -27.23
N ASP A 178 -44.36 -16.73 -28.40
CA ASP A 178 -45.32 -16.60 -29.51
C ASP A 178 -46.59 -17.40 -29.15
N PRO A 179 -47.75 -16.75 -28.93
CA PRO A 179 -48.98 -17.44 -28.55
C PRO A 179 -49.51 -18.39 -29.63
N ARG A 180 -48.92 -18.41 -30.83
CA ARG A 180 -49.34 -19.29 -31.93
C ARG A 180 -48.88 -20.73 -31.79
N LEU A 181 -47.88 -21.02 -30.96
CA LEU A 181 -47.36 -22.40 -30.81
C LEU A 181 -48.17 -23.26 -29.84
N ASP A 182 -49.08 -22.66 -29.06
CA ASP A 182 -49.88 -23.38 -28.05
C ASP A 182 -51.14 -24.05 -28.64
N HIS A 183 -51.52 -23.74 -29.90
CA HIS A 183 -52.73 -24.29 -30.52
C HIS A 183 -52.50 -25.51 -31.42
N GLU A 184 -51.25 -25.89 -31.73
CA GLU A 184 -50.97 -26.93 -32.72
C GLU A 184 -50.76 -28.34 -32.11
N VAL A 185 -50.73 -28.48 -30.78
CA VAL A 185 -50.41 -29.76 -30.10
C VAL A 185 -51.65 -30.60 -29.77
N ASP A 186 -52.86 -30.03 -29.75
CA ASP A 186 -54.07 -30.74 -29.29
C ASP A 186 -54.90 -31.43 -30.41
N GLY A 187 -54.39 -31.48 -31.65
CA GLY A 187 -55.18 -31.89 -32.82
C GLY A 187 -55.06 -33.33 -33.32
N ASN A 188 -54.29 -34.21 -32.68
CA ASN A 188 -53.95 -35.53 -33.27
C ASN A 188 -54.12 -36.71 -32.30
N HIS A 189 -55.36 -36.98 -31.86
CA HIS A 189 -55.77 -38.24 -31.22
C HIS A 189 -57.14 -38.70 -31.72
#